data_AF-A0A1F7Y256-F1
#
_entry.id   AF-A0A1F7Y256-F1
#
_cell.length_a   1.000
_cell.length_b   1.000
_cell.length_c   1.000
_cell.angle_alpha   90.00
_cell.angle_beta   90.00
_cell.angle_gamma   90.00
#
_symmetry.space_group_name_H-M   'P 1'
#
loop_
_entity.id
_entity.type
_entity.pdbx_description
1 polymer ?
#
loop_
_entity_poly.entity_id
_entity_poly.type
_entity_poly.pdbx_seq_one_letter_code
_entity_poly.pdbx_strand_id
1 'polypeptide(L)'
;MRSKEPIFYLNGKFLPKSKTAISVNDLGFLRGYGVFDFVVTYKNGRPFLIKKHIKRLYNSASLIGLKIPFSSQKLEELLGQTIYKNKNGKEKAIRIVITGGESENAISLGEKPTILITVTDRNRYPSMWYKNGVKVITFDYNRESPQAKSLNYIQAVKAVNLAKNKGAVEAIYIHKKLDKVYEGTQSNLFLI
;
A
#
# COMPACT_ATOMS: atom_id res chain seq x y z
N MET A 1 -15.77 27.00 -3.07
CA MET A 1 -16.36 25.69 -3.46
C MET A 1 -15.79 24.62 -2.55
N ARG A 2 -16.60 23.89 -1.75
CA ARG A 2 -16.10 22.75 -0.96
C ARG A 2 -15.54 21.71 -1.93
N SER A 3 -14.29 21.28 -1.76
CA SER A 3 -13.73 20.21 -2.59
C SER A 3 -14.61 18.98 -2.46
N LYS A 4 -15.10 18.45 -3.59
CA LYS A 4 -15.89 17.21 -3.60
C LYS A 4 -15.06 16.10 -2.95
N GLU A 5 -15.67 15.42 -1.98
CA GLU A 5 -15.01 14.35 -1.23
C GLU A 5 -14.56 13.21 -2.16
N PRO A 6 -13.38 12.59 -1.93
CA PRO A 6 -12.94 11.44 -2.72
C PRO A 6 -13.94 10.28 -2.64
N ILE A 7 -14.13 9.59 -3.76
CA ILE A 7 -14.93 8.37 -3.86
C ILE A 7 -14.02 7.14 -3.79
N PHE A 8 -14.23 6.28 -2.82
CA PHE A 8 -13.52 5.01 -2.65
C PHE A 8 -14.37 3.85 -3.14
N TYR A 9 -13.72 2.73 -3.45
CA TYR A 9 -14.40 1.46 -3.67
C TYR A 9 -14.24 0.59 -2.43
N LEU A 10 -15.34 0.05 -1.90
CA LEU A 10 -15.35 -0.90 -0.80
C LEU A 10 -16.40 -1.98 -1.07
N ASN A 11 -15.97 -3.24 -1.13
CA ASN A 11 -16.84 -4.44 -1.21
C ASN A 11 -17.99 -4.30 -2.23
N GLY A 12 -17.68 -3.86 -3.45
CA GLY A 12 -18.65 -3.73 -4.55
C GLY A 12 -19.29 -2.35 -4.68
N LYS A 13 -19.09 -1.44 -3.72
CA LYS A 13 -19.75 -0.13 -3.70
C LYS A 13 -18.74 1.00 -3.88
N PHE A 14 -19.13 2.02 -4.65
CA PHE A 14 -18.43 3.29 -4.71
C PHE A 14 -19.05 4.27 -3.72
N LEU A 15 -18.29 4.68 -2.70
CA LEU A 15 -18.78 5.46 -1.57
C LEU A 15 -17.91 6.71 -1.38
N PRO A 16 -18.48 7.85 -0.94
CA PRO A 16 -17.66 8.94 -0.40
C PRO A 16 -16.76 8.45 0.74
N LYS A 17 -15.57 9.02 0.88
CA LYS A 17 -14.60 8.66 1.93
C LYS A 17 -15.24 8.58 3.32
N SER A 18 -16.06 9.56 3.69
CA SER A 18 -16.78 9.66 4.96
C SER A 18 -17.76 8.51 5.23
N LYS A 19 -18.21 7.82 4.17
CA LYS A 19 -19.14 6.69 4.24
C LYS A 19 -18.43 5.34 4.06
N THR A 20 -17.12 5.32 3.98
CA THR A 20 -16.33 4.09 3.84
C THR A 20 -15.94 3.58 5.23
N ALA A 21 -16.49 2.43 5.64
CA ALA A 21 -16.24 1.83 6.94
C ALA A 21 -15.88 0.33 6.79
N ILE A 22 -14.85 -0.11 7.49
CA ILE A 22 -14.46 -1.53 7.57
C ILE A 22 -14.96 -2.08 8.90
N SER A 23 -15.37 -3.34 8.92
CA SER A 23 -15.76 -4.04 10.15
C SER A 23 -14.60 -4.10 11.15
N VAL A 24 -14.92 -3.95 12.43
CA VAL A 24 -13.94 -4.16 13.52
C VAL A 24 -13.49 -5.62 13.62
N ASN A 25 -14.23 -6.54 13.01
CA ASN A 25 -13.90 -7.97 12.96
C ASN A 25 -13.02 -8.36 11.76
N ASP A 26 -12.60 -7.38 10.95
CA ASP A 26 -11.76 -7.63 9.79
C ASP A 26 -10.34 -8.06 10.21
N LEU A 27 -9.83 -9.16 9.65
CA LEU A 27 -8.49 -9.67 9.97
C LEU A 27 -7.36 -8.72 9.59
N GLY A 28 -7.55 -7.86 8.59
CA GLY A 28 -6.61 -6.80 8.27
C GLY A 28 -6.48 -5.80 9.42
N PHE A 29 -7.58 -5.52 10.12
CA PHE A 29 -7.59 -4.67 11.31
C PHE A 29 -7.10 -5.43 12.55
N LEU A 30 -7.64 -6.62 12.82
CA LEU A 30 -7.35 -7.38 14.04
C LEU A 30 -5.94 -7.98 14.07
N ARG A 31 -5.39 -8.36 12.91
CA ARG A 31 -4.15 -9.15 12.81
C ARG A 31 -3.18 -8.66 11.75
N GLY A 32 -3.50 -7.59 11.01
CA GLY A 32 -2.66 -7.17 9.88
C GLY A 32 -2.62 -8.20 8.75
N TYR A 33 -3.61 -9.10 8.68
CA TYR A 33 -3.64 -10.16 7.67
C TYR A 33 -4.28 -9.65 6.38
N GLY A 34 -3.42 -9.30 5.43
CA GLY A 34 -3.83 -8.79 4.12
C GLY A 34 -2.62 -8.36 3.30
N VAL A 35 -2.91 -7.94 2.08
CA VAL A 35 -1.94 -7.41 1.12
C VAL A 35 -2.37 -6.06 0.60
N PHE A 36 -1.40 -5.30 0.09
CA PHE A 36 -1.69 -4.04 -0.58
C PHE A 36 -0.79 -3.79 -1.77
N ASP A 37 -1.24 -2.91 -2.66
CA ASP A 37 -0.37 -2.26 -3.62
C ASP A 37 -0.68 -0.76 -3.71
N PHE A 38 0.27 -0.01 -4.24
CA PHE A 38 0.24 1.44 -4.34
C PHE A 38 0.58 1.86 -5.77
N VAL A 39 -0.39 2.46 -6.46
CA VAL A 39 -0.29 2.90 -7.86
C VAL A 39 -0.32 4.42 -7.89
N VAL A 40 0.46 5.02 -8.78
CA VAL A 40 0.38 6.45 -9.06
C VAL A 40 -0.13 6.69 -10.47
N THR A 41 -0.82 7.81 -10.67
CA THR A 41 -1.14 8.32 -12.01
C THR A 41 -0.23 9.47 -12.41
N TYR A 42 -0.06 9.64 -13.71
CA TYR A 42 0.57 10.81 -14.34
C TYR A 42 -0.47 11.60 -15.13
N LYS A 43 0.01 12.47 -16.05
CA LYS A 43 -0.81 13.30 -16.94
C LYS A 43 -2.12 12.62 -17.36
N ASN A 44 -3.22 13.36 -17.20
CA ASN A 44 -4.58 12.93 -17.53
C ASN A 44 -5.12 11.72 -16.73
N GLY A 45 -4.51 11.39 -15.58
CA GLY A 45 -4.98 10.29 -14.73
C GLY A 45 -4.55 8.91 -15.22
N ARG A 46 -3.55 8.83 -16.12
CA ARG A 46 -3.03 7.55 -16.63
C ARG A 46 -2.28 6.79 -15.53
N PRO A 47 -2.72 5.59 -15.11
CA PRO A 47 -2.01 4.81 -14.11
C PRO A 47 -0.70 4.25 -14.67
N PHE A 48 0.38 4.35 -13.89
CA PHE A 48 1.69 3.86 -14.28
C PHE A 48 1.85 2.37 -13.96
N LEU A 49 2.24 1.57 -14.95
CA LEU A 49 2.53 0.13 -14.82
C LEU A 49 1.41 -0.68 -14.11
N ILE A 50 0.14 -0.31 -14.31
CA ILE A 50 -1.01 -0.90 -13.61
C ILE A 50 -1.02 -2.44 -13.63
N LYS A 51 -0.75 -3.04 -14.79
CA LYS A 51 -0.69 -4.51 -14.95
C LYS A 51 0.40 -5.15 -14.07
N LYS A 52 1.55 -4.48 -13.89
CA LYS A 52 2.63 -4.97 -13.01
C LYS A 52 2.23 -4.88 -11.54
N HIS A 53 1.58 -3.79 -11.13
CA HIS A 53 1.05 -3.64 -9.77
C HIS A 53 -0.02 -4.70 -9.46
N ILE A 54 -0.98 -4.92 -10.37
CA ILE A 54 -2.00 -5.95 -10.21
C ILE A 54 -1.35 -7.34 -10.12
N LYS A 55 -0.41 -7.67 -11.02
CA LYS A 55 0.33 -8.95 -10.96
C LYS A 55 1.02 -9.14 -9.60
N ARG A 56 1.68 -8.11 -9.07
CA ARG A 56 2.34 -8.17 -7.75
C ARG A 56 1.36 -8.33 -6.60
N LEU A 57 0.20 -7.67 -6.66
CA LEU A 57 -0.85 -7.81 -5.65
C LEU A 57 -1.37 -9.26 -5.59
N TYR A 58 -1.68 -9.85 -6.74
CA TYR A 58 -2.13 -11.25 -6.81
C TYR A 58 -1.03 -12.22 -6.34
N ASN A 59 0.22 -11.99 -6.72
CA ASN A 59 1.35 -12.77 -6.22
C ASN A 59 1.47 -12.67 -4.69
N SER A 60 1.36 -11.46 -4.13
CA SER A 60 1.40 -11.24 -2.68
C SER A 60 0.26 -11.97 -1.99
N ALA A 61 -0.96 -11.91 -2.54
CA ALA A 61 -2.12 -12.60 -1.99
C ALA A 61 -1.91 -14.13 -1.98
N SER A 62 -1.41 -14.67 -3.09
CA SER A 62 -1.06 -16.09 -3.21
C SER A 62 -0.02 -16.52 -2.18
N LEU A 63 1.04 -15.73 -1.98
CA LEU A 63 2.12 -16.04 -1.03
C LEU A 63 1.65 -16.13 0.42
N ILE A 64 0.57 -15.44 0.78
CA ILE A 64 0.01 -15.51 2.13
C ILE A 64 -1.19 -16.47 2.24
N GLY A 65 -1.65 -17.07 1.14
CA GLY A 65 -2.83 -17.95 1.12
C GLY A 65 -4.17 -17.22 1.01
N LEU A 66 -4.18 -15.96 0.56
CA LEU A 66 -5.38 -15.15 0.39
C LEU A 66 -5.93 -15.23 -1.03
N LYS A 67 -7.16 -15.70 -1.20
CA LYS A 67 -7.84 -15.78 -2.51
C LYS A 67 -8.55 -14.47 -2.85
N ILE A 68 -8.24 -13.90 -4.01
CA ILE A 68 -8.98 -12.75 -4.57
C ILE A 68 -10.16 -13.30 -5.39
N PRO A 69 -11.41 -12.86 -5.15
CA PRO A 69 -12.61 -13.50 -5.70
C PRO A 69 -12.95 -13.10 -7.14
N PHE A 70 -12.08 -12.38 -7.84
CA PHE A 70 -12.30 -11.95 -9.22
C PHE A 70 -11.00 -11.97 -10.03
N SER A 71 -11.13 -11.75 -11.34
CA SER A 71 -9.99 -11.72 -12.26
C SER A 71 -9.16 -10.44 -12.15
N SER A 72 -7.90 -10.52 -12.59
CA SER A 72 -7.01 -9.36 -12.67
C SER A 72 -7.60 -8.21 -13.51
N GLN A 73 -8.33 -8.56 -14.58
CA GLN A 73 -9.04 -7.63 -15.46
C GLN A 73 -10.15 -6.90 -14.71
N LYS A 74 -10.91 -7.62 -13.88
CA LYS A 74 -11.96 -6.99 -13.07
C LYS A 74 -11.39 -5.97 -12.10
N LEU A 75 -10.24 -6.28 -11.48
CA LEU A 75 -9.56 -5.32 -10.61
C LEU A 75 -9.08 -4.09 -11.37
N GLU A 76 -8.57 -4.27 -12.59
CA GLU A 76 -8.16 -3.17 -13.47
C GLU A 76 -9.34 -2.25 -13.81
N GLU A 77 -10.51 -2.81 -14.11
CA GLU A 77 -11.75 -2.05 -14.32
C GLU A 77 -12.15 -1.24 -13.08
N LEU A 78 -12.15 -1.86 -11.90
CA LEU A 78 -12.51 -1.20 -10.64
C LEU A 78 -11.56 -0.04 -10.33
N LEU A 79 -10.26 -0.21 -10.62
CA LEU A 79 -9.28 0.86 -10.49
C LEU A 79 -9.53 1.99 -11.47
N GLY A 80 -9.81 1.68 -12.74
CA GLY A 80 -10.17 2.66 -13.75
C GLY A 80 -11.40 3.48 -13.36
N GLN A 81 -12.45 2.81 -12.88
CA GLN A 81 -13.67 3.48 -12.38
C GLN A 81 -13.39 4.36 -11.15
N THR A 82 -12.55 3.89 -10.22
CA THR A 82 -12.15 4.66 -9.04
C THR A 82 -11.39 5.91 -9.44
N ILE A 83 -10.42 5.80 -10.37
CA ILE A 83 -9.66 6.95 -10.89
C ILE A 83 -10.59 7.94 -11.58
N TYR A 84 -11.48 7.47 -12.45
CA TYR A 84 -12.42 8.31 -13.20
C TYR A 84 -13.33 9.12 -12.26
N LYS A 85 -13.90 8.50 -11.23
CA LYS A 85 -14.78 9.15 -10.24
C LYS A 85 -14.06 10.23 -9.41
N ASN A 86 -12.73 10.25 -9.41
CA ASN A 86 -11.89 11.16 -8.63
C ASN A 86 -11.07 12.13 -9.49
N LYS A 87 -11.35 12.23 -10.79
CA LYS A 87 -10.63 13.10 -11.71
C LYS A 87 -10.82 14.58 -11.35
N ASN A 88 -9.71 15.28 -11.09
CA ASN A 88 -9.68 16.72 -10.78
C ASN A 88 -8.47 17.43 -11.43
N GLY A 89 -7.89 16.85 -12.48
CA GLY A 89 -6.70 17.38 -13.16
C GLY A 89 -5.36 17.12 -12.44
N LYS A 90 -5.37 16.61 -11.21
CA LYS A 90 -4.15 16.27 -10.46
C LYS A 90 -3.76 14.81 -10.62
N GLU A 91 -2.46 14.55 -10.45
CA GLU A 91 -1.94 13.19 -10.26
C GLU A 91 -2.52 12.56 -9.00
N LYS A 92 -2.72 11.25 -9.04
CA LYS A 92 -3.37 10.47 -7.99
C LYS A 92 -2.43 9.43 -7.41
N ALA A 93 -2.60 9.17 -6.12
CA ALA A 93 -2.05 8.04 -5.41
C ALA A 93 -3.20 7.11 -5.04
N ILE A 94 -3.15 5.87 -5.52
CA ILE A 94 -4.18 4.86 -5.33
C ILE A 94 -3.61 3.75 -4.48
N ARG A 95 -4.29 3.39 -3.40
CA ARG A 95 -3.95 2.23 -2.58
C ARG A 95 -5.03 1.18 -2.69
N ILE A 96 -4.63 -0.03 -3.02
CA ILE A 96 -5.46 -1.22 -3.07
C ILE A 96 -5.14 -2.03 -1.83
N VAL A 97 -6.15 -2.37 -1.03
CA VAL A 97 -5.99 -3.23 0.15
C VAL A 97 -6.96 -4.39 0.02
N ILE A 98 -6.44 -5.61 0.23
CA ILE A 98 -7.25 -6.83 0.28
C ILE A 98 -6.90 -7.55 1.58
N THR A 99 -7.88 -7.79 2.44
CA THR A 99 -7.68 -8.43 3.75
C THR A 99 -8.28 -9.82 3.79
N GLY A 100 -8.02 -10.56 4.87
CA GLY A 100 -8.67 -11.85 5.15
C GLY A 100 -10.18 -11.78 5.40
N GLY A 101 -10.79 -10.58 5.41
CA GLY A 101 -12.22 -10.40 5.67
C GLY A 101 -12.59 -10.50 7.14
N GLU A 102 -13.90 -10.53 7.40
CA GLU A 102 -14.47 -10.62 8.74
C GLU A 102 -14.32 -12.05 9.29
N SER A 103 -13.75 -12.18 10.48
CA SER A 103 -13.47 -13.47 11.11
C SER A 103 -14.13 -13.54 12.49
N GLU A 104 -14.89 -14.60 12.75
CA GLU A 104 -15.57 -14.81 14.03
C GLU A 104 -14.59 -15.08 15.18
N ASN A 105 -13.48 -15.78 14.90
CA ASN A 105 -12.48 -16.15 15.90
C ASN A 105 -11.18 -15.33 15.81
N ALA A 106 -11.17 -14.29 14.96
CA ALA A 106 -10.03 -13.41 14.72
C ALA A 106 -8.74 -14.12 14.25
N ILE A 107 -8.85 -15.31 13.67
CA ILE A 107 -7.70 -16.11 13.18
C ILE A 107 -8.01 -16.73 11.81
N SER A 108 -9.12 -17.44 11.68
CA SER A 108 -9.52 -18.10 10.43
C SER A 108 -9.99 -17.08 9.41
N LEU A 109 -9.68 -17.31 8.12
CA LEU A 109 -10.15 -16.44 7.04
C LEU A 109 -11.68 -16.32 7.06
N GLY A 110 -12.17 -15.11 6.78
CA GLY A 110 -13.60 -14.89 6.57
C GLY A 110 -14.07 -15.51 5.26
N GLU A 111 -15.39 -15.65 5.10
CA GLU A 111 -16.00 -16.17 3.87
C GLU A 111 -15.66 -15.32 2.64
N LYS A 112 -15.50 -14.00 2.84
CA LYS A 112 -15.24 -13.01 1.78
C LYS A 112 -14.14 -12.05 2.22
N PRO A 113 -13.11 -11.81 1.40
CA PRO A 113 -12.10 -10.82 1.71
C PRO A 113 -12.69 -9.40 1.63
N THR A 114 -12.20 -8.49 2.46
CA THR A 114 -12.49 -7.06 2.29
C THR A 114 -11.60 -6.50 1.21
N ILE A 115 -12.19 -5.76 0.27
CA ILE A 115 -11.50 -5.18 -0.88
C ILE A 115 -11.76 -3.68 -0.88
N LEU A 116 -10.70 -2.92 -0.65
CA LEU A 116 -10.71 -1.48 -0.56
C LEU A 116 -9.79 -0.87 -1.62
N ILE A 117 -10.30 0.12 -2.35
CA ILE A 117 -9.49 0.99 -3.21
C ILE A 117 -9.70 2.43 -2.74
N THR A 118 -8.63 3.04 -2.22
CA THR A 118 -8.62 4.43 -1.81
C THR A 118 -7.82 5.28 -2.79
N VAL A 119 -8.12 6.57 -2.84
CA VAL A 119 -7.44 7.52 -3.72
C VAL A 119 -7.23 8.86 -3.06
N THR A 120 -6.04 9.42 -3.22
CA THR A 120 -5.69 10.79 -2.82
C THR A 120 -5.04 11.52 -3.97
N ASP A 121 -4.94 12.85 -3.86
CA ASP A 121 -3.98 13.59 -4.67
C ASP A 121 -2.55 13.07 -4.35
N ARG A 122 -1.71 12.95 -5.37
CA ARG A 122 -0.32 12.49 -5.21
C ARG A 122 0.53 13.64 -4.67
N ASN A 123 1.20 13.40 -3.56
CA ASN A 123 2.25 14.28 -3.05
C ASN A 123 3.60 13.86 -3.63
N ARG A 124 4.37 14.81 -4.16
CA ARG A 124 5.74 14.58 -4.61
C ARG A 124 6.72 15.02 -3.53
N TYR A 125 7.82 14.29 -3.37
CA TYR A 125 8.92 14.73 -2.51
C TYR A 125 9.54 16.02 -3.05
N PRO A 126 10.14 16.86 -2.18
CA PRO A 126 10.81 18.08 -2.59
C PRO A 126 11.87 17.83 -3.67
N SER A 127 11.92 18.68 -4.69
CA SER A 127 12.89 18.55 -5.78
C SER A 127 14.35 18.58 -5.29
N MET A 128 14.62 19.34 -4.23
CA MET A 128 15.95 19.44 -3.62
C MET A 128 16.47 18.11 -3.09
N TRP A 129 15.60 17.20 -2.64
CA TRP A 129 16.00 15.88 -2.15
C TRP A 129 16.67 15.04 -3.24
N TYR A 130 16.23 15.20 -4.51
CA TYR A 130 16.82 14.49 -5.64
C TYR A 130 18.15 15.12 -6.11
N LYS A 131 18.39 16.40 -5.79
CA LYS A 131 19.61 17.12 -6.16
C LYS A 131 20.72 16.95 -5.12
N ASN A 132 20.36 17.06 -3.85
CA ASN A 132 21.31 17.10 -2.74
C ASN A 132 21.43 15.76 -1.99
N GLY A 133 20.56 14.81 -2.31
CA GLY A 133 20.38 13.62 -1.50
C GLY A 133 19.61 13.90 -0.21
N VAL A 134 19.47 12.84 0.58
CA VAL A 134 18.74 12.85 1.85
C VAL A 134 19.51 12.06 2.90
N LYS A 135 19.31 12.42 4.16
CA LYS A 135 19.82 11.62 5.28
C LYS A 135 18.97 10.37 5.45
N VAL A 136 19.62 9.22 5.56
CA VAL A 136 19.03 7.94 5.96
C VAL A 136 19.71 7.40 7.21
N ILE A 137 19.04 6.53 7.94
CA ILE A 137 19.65 5.76 9.04
C ILE A 137 19.60 4.26 8.72
N THR A 138 20.37 3.46 9.44
CA THR A 138 20.23 1.99 9.39
C THR A 138 19.32 1.49 10.51
N PHE A 139 18.56 0.43 10.23
CA PHE A 139 17.69 -0.25 11.19
C PHE A 139 17.89 -1.77 11.06
N ASP A 140 18.30 -2.43 12.14
CA ASP A 140 18.61 -3.87 12.12
C ASP A 140 17.31 -4.68 12.16
N TYR A 141 16.90 -5.18 11.00
CA TYR A 141 15.64 -5.91 10.85
C TYR A 141 15.63 -6.74 9.56
N ASN A 142 15.19 -7.99 9.70
CA ASN A 142 14.90 -8.87 8.58
C ASN A 142 13.38 -9.03 8.48
N ARG A 143 12.81 -8.69 7.32
CA ARG A 143 11.37 -8.78 7.10
C ARG A 143 10.93 -10.24 7.04
N GLU A 144 9.78 -10.50 7.64
CA GLU A 144 8.99 -11.70 7.34
C GLU A 144 8.41 -11.59 5.93
N SER A 145 8.54 -12.66 5.14
CA SER A 145 7.97 -12.78 3.79
C SER A 145 8.17 -11.54 2.91
N PRO A 146 9.42 -11.07 2.68
CA PRO A 146 9.70 -9.82 1.95
C PRO A 146 9.16 -9.82 0.50
N GLN A 147 8.93 -11.00 -0.06
CA GLN A 147 8.35 -11.21 -1.39
C GLN A 147 6.86 -10.83 -1.47
N ALA A 148 6.15 -10.80 -0.33
CA ALA A 148 4.75 -10.39 -0.26
C ALA A 148 4.66 -8.94 0.25
N LYS A 149 3.87 -8.13 -0.45
CA LYS A 149 3.53 -6.78 0.01
C LYS A 149 2.34 -6.84 0.97
N SER A 150 2.59 -7.38 2.16
CA SER A 150 1.58 -7.60 3.21
C SER A 150 1.29 -6.33 4.02
N LEU A 151 0.31 -6.36 4.92
CA LEU A 151 0.04 -5.28 5.87
C LEU A 151 0.95 -5.31 7.12
N ASN A 152 1.85 -6.29 7.25
CA ASN A 152 2.74 -6.44 8.41
C ASN A 152 3.89 -5.40 8.40
N TYR A 153 3.55 -4.15 8.75
CA TYR A 153 4.43 -2.98 8.63
C TYR A 153 4.81 -2.36 9.99
N ILE A 154 4.62 -3.07 11.11
CA ILE A 154 4.93 -2.56 12.47
C ILE A 154 6.37 -2.04 12.56
N GLN A 155 7.33 -2.83 12.06
CA GLN A 155 8.75 -2.46 12.12
C GLN A 155 9.10 -1.34 11.14
N ALA A 156 8.42 -1.25 9.99
CA ALA A 156 8.56 -0.11 9.09
C ALA A 156 8.12 1.21 9.74
N VAL A 157 6.97 1.20 10.43
CA VAL A 157 6.47 2.37 11.16
C VAL A 157 7.46 2.78 12.26
N LYS A 158 7.98 1.82 13.05
CA LYS A 158 9.01 2.10 14.06
C LYS A 158 10.27 2.70 13.45
N ALA A 159 10.76 2.13 12.35
CA ALA A 159 12.00 2.57 11.71
C ALA A 159 11.87 3.98 11.11
N VAL A 160 10.74 4.31 10.45
CA VAL A 160 10.48 5.66 9.92
C VAL A 160 10.39 6.70 11.04
N ASN A 161 9.73 6.37 12.16
CA ASN A 161 9.67 7.28 13.31
C ASN A 161 11.06 7.52 13.93
N LEU A 162 11.88 6.47 14.04
CA LEU A 162 13.26 6.61 14.50
C LEU A 162 14.10 7.47 13.55
N ALA A 163 13.94 7.29 12.22
CA ALA A 163 14.60 8.09 11.21
C ALA A 163 14.23 9.57 11.38
N LYS A 164 12.93 9.86 11.49
CA LYS A 164 12.41 11.22 11.69
C LYS A 164 13.00 11.88 12.94
N ASN A 165 13.04 11.17 14.07
CA ASN A 165 13.62 11.68 15.32
C ASN A 165 15.12 11.98 15.21
N LYS A 166 15.81 11.38 14.22
CA LYS A 166 17.23 11.63 13.92
C LYS A 166 17.44 12.60 12.75
N GLY A 167 16.38 13.28 12.29
CA GLY A 167 16.43 14.18 11.14
C GLY A 167 16.68 13.49 9.80
N ALA A 168 16.40 12.18 9.72
CA ALA A 168 16.48 11.39 8.50
C ALA A 168 15.09 11.17 7.89
N VAL A 169 15.04 10.93 6.58
CA VAL A 169 13.78 10.77 5.85
C VAL A 169 13.33 9.32 5.74
N GLU A 170 14.26 8.38 5.88
CA GLU A 170 14.04 6.95 5.67
C GLU A 170 15.04 6.13 6.49
N ALA A 171 14.69 4.87 6.73
CA ALA A 171 15.59 3.88 7.30
C ALA A 171 15.88 2.76 6.29
N ILE A 172 17.14 2.33 6.25
CA ILE A 172 17.61 1.17 5.47
C ILE A 172 17.71 -0.03 6.40
N TYR A 173 17.06 -1.13 6.03
CA TYR A 173 17.18 -2.40 6.70
C TYR A 173 18.54 -3.02 6.46
N ILE A 174 19.15 -3.46 7.54
CA ILE A 174 20.41 -4.20 7.54
C ILE A 174 20.24 -5.45 8.38
N HIS A 175 21.15 -6.40 8.20
CA HIS A 175 21.33 -7.54 9.09
C HIS A 175 22.72 -7.48 9.70
N LYS A 176 22.85 -6.88 10.88
CA LYS A 176 24.16 -6.58 11.49
C LYS A 176 25.06 -7.80 11.61
N LYS A 177 24.52 -8.94 12.05
CA LYS A 177 25.31 -10.18 12.23
C LYS A 177 25.81 -10.81 10.93
N LEU A 178 25.10 -10.58 9.81
CA LEU A 178 25.46 -11.16 8.52
C LEU A 178 26.18 -10.16 7.63
N ASP A 179 26.38 -8.94 8.12
CA ASP A 179 26.93 -7.80 7.39
C ASP A 179 26.24 -7.60 6.02
N LYS A 180 24.90 -7.67 6.01
CA LYS A 180 24.09 -7.49 4.80
C LYS A 180 23.27 -6.22 4.84
N VAL A 181 23.18 -5.56 3.69
CA VAL A 181 22.24 -4.47 3.43
C VAL A 181 21.07 -5.00 2.61
N TYR A 182 19.85 -4.59 2.96
CA TYR A 182 18.63 -4.99 2.27
C TYR A 182 18.01 -3.81 1.51
N GLU A 183 16.92 -3.27 2.02
CA GLU A 183 16.07 -2.28 1.36
C GLU A 183 15.65 -1.20 2.36
N GLY A 184 15.07 -0.10 1.87
CA GLY A 184 14.40 0.88 2.73
C GLY A 184 13.06 0.38 3.24
N THR A 185 12.43 1.12 4.16
CA THR A 185 11.11 0.74 4.69
C THR A 185 10.02 0.74 3.61
N GLN A 186 10.16 1.61 2.60
CA GLN A 186 9.21 1.75 1.49
C GLN A 186 9.88 1.83 0.10
N SER A 187 11.17 1.49 0.01
CA SER A 187 11.99 1.69 -1.19
C SER A 187 13.04 0.59 -1.35
N ASN A 188 13.52 0.35 -2.57
CA ASN A 188 14.72 -0.46 -2.80
C ASN A 188 15.98 0.42 -2.79
N LEU A 189 17.14 -0.16 -2.51
CA LEU A 189 18.44 0.51 -2.49
C LEU A 189 19.28 0.12 -3.71
N PHE A 190 20.00 1.08 -4.28
CA PHE A 190 20.98 0.89 -5.36
C PHE A 190 22.26 1.65 -4.99
N LEU A 191 23.43 1.12 -5.38
CA LEU A 191 24.76 1.68 -5.10
C LEU A 191 25.54 1.76 -6.43
N ILE A 192 26.41 2.77 -6.58
CA ILE A 192 27.27 3.03 -7.75
C ILE A 192 28.70 3.19 -7.25
#